data_AF-A0A7J7NMY1-F1
#
_entry.id   AF-A0A7J7NMY1-F1
#
_cell.length_a   1.000
_cell.length_b   1.000
_cell.length_c   1.000
_cell.angle_alpha   90.00
_cell.angle_beta   90.00
_cell.angle_gamma   90.00
#
_symmetry.space_group_name_H-M   'P 1'
#
loop_
_entity.id
_entity.type
_entity.pdbx_description
1 polymer ?
#
loop_
_entity_poly.entity_id
_entity_poly.type
_entity_poly.pdbx_seq_one_letter_code
_entity_poly.pdbx_strand_id
1 'polypeptide(L)'
;MEYTIVVAETADAPATLQYLAPYTGAALAEYFMYHERHTSIIYDNPSKQMDKSSYPPIYSNSGIRPTINVGISASRVGSAAQIKAMKQVAGKLKLELAQFAELETIAQFISDLDKATHNQLARGQRLREMLKQSQSAPLSVDEQIVTIYTETNKYLDSLEVSQVNKFLGQLRTYLKTNKPQFQEIISSIKTFTEEAGILLKEAIEEHMERFLLQEQT
;
A
#
# COMPACT_ATOMS: atom_id res chain seq x y z
N MET A 1 -11.89 -14.30 -15.28
CA MET A 1 -11.06 -14.57 -16.47
C MET A 1 -11.51 -13.80 -17.72
N GLU A 2 -12.51 -12.92 -17.62
CA GLU A 2 -13.12 -12.24 -18.78
C GLU A 2 -12.15 -11.34 -19.58
N TYR A 3 -11.12 -10.80 -18.92
CA TYR A 3 -10.14 -9.87 -19.49
C TYR A 3 -8.71 -10.41 -19.40
N THR A 4 -8.53 -11.71 -19.21
CA THR A 4 -7.22 -12.32 -18.93
C THR A 4 -6.91 -13.44 -19.92
N ILE A 5 -5.77 -13.33 -20.59
CA ILE A 5 -5.18 -14.42 -21.36
C ILE A 5 -4.08 -15.07 -20.51
N VAL A 6 -4.08 -16.40 -20.44
CA VAL A 6 -3.04 -17.16 -19.75
C VAL A 6 -2.17 -17.85 -20.79
N VAL A 7 -0.91 -17.43 -20.89
CA VAL A 7 0.13 -18.15 -21.61
C VAL A 7 0.81 -19.07 -20.60
N ALA A 8 0.63 -20.38 -20.74
CA ALA A 8 1.08 -21.36 -19.76
C ALA A 8 2.09 -22.32 -20.36
N GLU A 9 3.34 -22.24 -19.90
CA GLU A 9 4.36 -23.27 -20.12
C GLU A 9 4.78 -23.82 -18.76
N THR A 10 4.58 -25.13 -18.57
CA THR A 10 4.91 -25.83 -17.33
C THR A 10 6.37 -26.27 -17.30
N ALA A 11 6.85 -26.74 -16.15
CA ALA A 11 8.24 -27.18 -16.01
C ALA A 11 8.60 -28.38 -16.90
N ASP A 12 7.60 -29.17 -17.32
CA ASP A 12 7.78 -30.35 -18.15
C ASP A 12 7.84 -30.02 -19.66
N ALA A 13 7.51 -28.79 -20.05
CA ALA A 13 7.59 -28.35 -21.44
C ALA A 13 9.06 -28.23 -21.90
N PRO A 14 9.36 -28.43 -23.20
CA PRO A 14 10.68 -28.19 -23.75
C PRO A 14 11.23 -26.81 -23.37
N ALA A 15 12.52 -26.72 -23.07
CA ALA A 15 13.17 -25.47 -22.69
C ALA A 15 12.95 -24.35 -23.73
N THR A 16 12.86 -24.71 -25.01
CA THR A 16 12.54 -23.78 -26.10
C THR A 16 11.17 -23.12 -25.92
N LEU A 17 10.14 -23.85 -25.49
CA LEU A 17 8.81 -23.27 -25.27
C LEU A 17 8.78 -22.40 -24.01
N GLN A 18 9.40 -22.85 -22.93
CA GLN A 18 9.54 -22.05 -21.71
C GLN A 18 10.29 -20.72 -21.99
N TYR A 19 11.29 -20.76 -22.88
CA TYR A 19 12.02 -19.58 -23.33
C TYR A 19 11.18 -18.64 -24.21
N LEU A 20 10.34 -19.19 -25.10
CA LEU A 20 9.52 -18.42 -26.02
C LEU A 20 8.22 -17.86 -25.40
N ALA A 21 7.71 -18.49 -24.33
CA ALA A 21 6.51 -18.08 -23.61
C ALA A 21 6.43 -16.57 -23.30
N PRO A 22 7.48 -15.92 -22.73
CA PRO A 22 7.43 -14.49 -22.48
C PRO A 22 7.30 -13.65 -23.76
N TYR A 23 7.93 -14.07 -24.88
CA TYR A 23 7.81 -13.39 -26.16
C TYR A 23 6.41 -13.55 -26.77
N THR A 24 5.81 -14.74 -26.63
CA THR A 24 4.41 -14.96 -27.02
C THR A 24 3.46 -14.06 -26.22
N GLY A 25 3.66 -13.96 -24.90
CA GLY A 25 2.90 -13.05 -24.06
C GLY A 25 3.08 -11.57 -24.46
N ALA A 26 4.32 -11.16 -24.74
CA ALA A 26 4.63 -9.80 -25.20
C ALA A 26 3.95 -9.46 -26.53
N ALA A 27 4.00 -10.37 -27.52
CA ALA A 27 3.35 -10.16 -28.82
C ALA A 27 1.82 -10.01 -28.69
N LEU A 28 1.19 -10.81 -27.83
CA LEU A 28 -0.23 -10.66 -27.52
C LEU A 28 -0.53 -9.32 -26.84
N ALA A 29 0.35 -8.89 -25.92
CA ALA A 29 0.18 -7.60 -25.24
C ALA A 29 0.37 -6.42 -26.20
N GLU A 30 1.36 -6.49 -27.09
CA GLU A 30 1.62 -5.49 -28.14
C GLU A 30 0.45 -5.35 -29.10
N TYR A 31 -0.20 -6.47 -29.46
CA TYR A 31 -1.42 -6.42 -30.26
C TYR A 31 -2.46 -5.51 -29.62
N PHE A 32 -2.81 -5.71 -28.34
CA PHE A 32 -3.79 -4.84 -27.67
C PHE A 32 -3.28 -3.41 -27.48
N MET A 33 -2.01 -3.25 -27.14
CA MET A 33 -1.37 -1.94 -26.98
C MET A 33 -1.44 -1.09 -28.25
N TYR A 34 -1.11 -1.67 -29.42
CA TYR A 34 -1.16 -0.99 -30.70
C TYR A 34 -2.59 -0.77 -31.22
N HIS A 35 -3.58 -1.42 -30.61
CA HIS A 35 -5.01 -1.13 -30.82
C HIS A 35 -5.57 -0.20 -29.73
N GLU A 36 -4.72 0.68 -29.17
CA GLU A 36 -5.08 1.72 -28.20
C GLU A 36 -5.71 1.19 -26.90
N ARG A 37 -5.45 -0.07 -26.54
CA ARG A 37 -5.92 -0.65 -25.28
C ARG A 37 -4.83 -0.58 -24.21
N HIS A 38 -5.22 -0.16 -23.01
CA HIS A 38 -4.38 -0.33 -21.83
C HIS A 38 -4.20 -1.82 -21.54
N THR A 39 -2.94 -2.26 -21.51
CA THR A 39 -2.60 -3.67 -21.37
C THR A 39 -1.60 -3.86 -20.24
N SER A 40 -1.80 -4.91 -19.44
CA SER A 40 -0.90 -5.28 -18.35
C SER A 40 -0.46 -6.72 -18.56
N ILE A 41 0.84 -6.97 -18.35
CA ILE A 41 1.44 -8.30 -18.47
C ILE A 41 2.13 -8.66 -17.15
N ILE A 42 1.94 -9.90 -16.72
CA ILE A 42 2.57 -10.46 -15.52
C ILE A 42 3.40 -11.66 -15.98
N TYR A 43 4.70 -11.61 -15.73
CA TYR A 43 5.59 -12.75 -15.90
C TYR A 43 5.80 -13.40 -14.53
N ASP A 44 5.20 -14.58 -14.33
CA ASP A 44 5.39 -15.32 -13.08
C ASP A 44 6.73 -16.07 -13.11
N ASN A 45 7.69 -15.54 -12.34
CA ASN A 45 9.02 -16.10 -12.12
C ASN A 45 9.93 -16.13 -13.37
N PRO A 46 10.38 -14.97 -13.87
CA PRO A 46 11.39 -14.93 -14.94
C PRO A 46 12.73 -15.57 -14.51
N SER A 47 13.01 -15.60 -13.20
CA SER A 47 14.19 -16.23 -12.60
C SER A 47 14.09 -17.75 -12.48
N LYS A 48 13.10 -18.45 -13.05
CA LYS A 48 13.28 -19.87 -13.38
C LYS A 48 14.48 -20.10 -14.32
N GLN A 49 14.97 -19.04 -14.97
CA GLN A 49 16.17 -19.01 -15.80
C GLN A 49 17.44 -18.51 -15.07
N MET A 50 17.39 -18.08 -13.79
CA MET A 50 18.56 -17.57 -13.04
C MET A 50 18.57 -17.96 -11.53
N ASP A 51 19.78 -18.14 -10.99
CA ASP A 51 20.06 -18.69 -9.66
C ASP A 51 19.38 -17.93 -8.49
N LYS A 52 18.82 -18.67 -7.53
CA LYS A 52 17.93 -18.19 -6.45
C LYS A 52 18.64 -17.95 -5.10
N SER A 53 19.97 -18.04 -5.05
CA SER A 53 20.74 -17.97 -3.79
C SER A 53 20.75 -16.62 -3.06
N SER A 54 20.17 -15.54 -3.61
CA SER A 54 20.53 -14.15 -3.21
C SER A 54 19.47 -13.36 -2.43
N TYR A 55 18.32 -13.94 -2.05
CA TYR A 55 17.24 -13.18 -1.40
C TYR A 55 17.33 -13.23 0.13
N PRO A 56 17.40 -12.07 0.83
CA PRO A 56 17.48 -12.05 2.30
C PRO A 56 16.12 -12.45 2.94
N PRO A 57 16.15 -13.26 4.03
CA PRO A 57 14.97 -13.95 4.59
C PRO A 57 14.03 -13.10 5.46
N ILE A 58 14.25 -11.79 5.57
CA ILE A 58 13.89 -11.04 6.79
C ILE A 58 12.38 -10.76 6.94
N TYR A 59 11.60 -10.70 5.86
CA TYR A 59 10.19 -10.26 5.94
C TYR A 59 9.14 -11.39 5.96
N SER A 60 9.48 -12.62 5.59
CA SER A 60 8.47 -13.69 5.47
C SER A 60 7.83 -14.10 6.81
N ASN A 61 8.52 -13.87 7.93
CA ASN A 61 8.12 -14.32 9.27
C ASN A 61 7.70 -13.20 10.24
N SER A 62 7.69 -11.93 9.81
CA SER A 62 7.38 -10.78 10.68
C SER A 62 5.90 -10.39 10.72
N GLY A 63 5.02 -11.19 10.12
CA GLY A 63 3.57 -10.89 10.05
C GLY A 63 3.21 -9.70 9.16
N ILE A 64 4.17 -9.10 8.45
CA ILE A 64 3.93 -8.03 7.48
C ILE A 64 3.54 -8.66 6.15
N ARG A 65 2.29 -8.45 5.73
CA ARG A 65 1.78 -8.91 4.43
C ARG A 65 1.03 -7.76 3.75
N PRO A 66 1.33 -7.42 2.49
CA PRO A 66 2.38 -7.97 1.63
C PRO A 66 3.80 -7.63 2.12
N THR A 67 4.77 -8.53 1.88
CA THR A 67 6.17 -8.40 2.32
C THR A 67 6.98 -7.46 1.43
N ILE A 68 6.62 -6.17 1.42
CA ILE A 68 7.33 -5.14 0.66
C ILE A 68 8.42 -4.51 1.55
N ASN A 69 9.68 -4.64 1.15
CA ASN A 69 10.78 -3.91 1.79
C ASN A 69 10.88 -2.50 1.19
N VAL A 70 10.35 -1.48 1.88
CA VAL A 70 10.28 -0.09 1.41
C VAL A 70 11.67 0.56 1.25
N GLY A 71 12.67 0.13 2.02
CA GLY A 71 14.04 0.66 1.95
C GLY A 71 14.78 0.24 0.68
N ILE A 72 14.54 -0.99 0.22
CA ILE A 72 15.14 -1.53 -1.02
C ILE A 72 14.25 -1.25 -2.24
N SER A 73 12.93 -1.27 -2.06
CA SER A 73 11.98 -1.08 -3.16
C SER A 73 12.04 0.35 -3.69
N ALA A 74 12.14 0.47 -5.02
CA ALA A 74 12.21 1.75 -5.69
C ALA A 74 11.26 1.80 -6.89
N SER A 75 10.71 2.98 -7.14
CA SER A 75 10.03 3.31 -8.40
C SER A 75 10.83 4.39 -9.09
N ARG A 76 11.35 4.11 -10.29
CA ARG A 76 12.07 5.08 -11.11
C ARG A 76 11.15 6.11 -11.75
N VAL A 77 9.86 5.78 -11.91
CA VAL A 77 8.83 6.70 -12.42
C VAL A 77 8.34 7.65 -11.31
N GLY A 78 8.35 7.17 -10.06
CA GLY A 78 7.97 7.97 -8.89
C GLY A 78 6.52 8.43 -8.95
N SER A 79 6.26 9.64 -8.46
CA SER A 79 4.91 10.21 -8.35
C SER A 79 4.21 10.49 -9.69
N ALA A 80 4.92 10.41 -10.82
CA ALA A 80 4.33 10.61 -12.15
C ALA A 80 3.33 9.49 -12.51
N ALA A 81 3.46 8.31 -11.91
CA ALA A 81 2.52 7.20 -12.08
C ALA A 81 1.32 7.25 -11.13
N GLN A 82 1.20 8.31 -10.30
CA GLN A 82 0.12 8.46 -9.31
C GLN A 82 -0.89 9.51 -9.75
N ILE A 83 -2.15 9.35 -9.34
CA ILE A 83 -3.12 10.45 -9.43
C ILE A 83 -2.70 11.60 -8.51
N LYS A 84 -3.13 12.83 -8.84
CA LYS A 84 -2.73 14.04 -8.10
C LYS A 84 -3.08 13.93 -6.61
N ALA A 85 -4.26 13.39 -6.29
CA ALA A 85 -4.69 13.19 -4.91
C ALA A 85 -3.73 12.29 -4.12
N MET A 86 -3.33 11.14 -4.68
CA MET A 86 -2.38 10.22 -4.05
C MET A 86 -1.01 10.87 -3.86
N LYS A 87 -0.53 11.62 -4.86
CA LYS A 87 0.75 12.35 -4.77
C LYS A 87 0.75 13.38 -3.64
N GLN A 88 -0.35 14.11 -3.47
CA GLN A 88 -0.48 15.13 -2.42
C GLN A 88 -0.42 14.52 -1.02
N VAL A 89 -1.02 13.35 -0.83
CA VAL A 89 -1.14 12.70 0.48
C VAL A 89 0.07 11.82 0.80
N ALA A 90 0.54 11.00 -0.14
CA ALA A 90 1.60 10.01 0.10
C ALA A 90 3.04 10.54 -0.07
N GLY A 91 3.22 11.82 -0.44
CA GLY A 91 4.54 12.35 -0.84
C GLY A 91 5.63 12.24 0.21
N LYS A 92 5.28 12.26 1.51
CA LYS A 92 6.23 12.14 2.63
C LYS A 92 6.38 10.71 3.17
N LEU A 93 5.47 9.81 2.80
CA LEU A 93 5.33 8.49 3.40
C LEU A 93 6.60 7.64 3.28
N LYS A 94 7.22 7.63 2.09
CA LYS A 94 8.44 6.84 1.85
C LYS A 94 9.61 7.30 2.71
N LEU A 95 9.76 8.62 2.88
CA LEU A 95 10.84 9.18 3.69
C LEU A 95 10.62 8.87 5.17
N GLU A 96 9.39 9.02 5.67
CA GLU A 96 9.04 8.71 7.06
C GLU A 96 9.28 7.21 7.39
N LEU A 97 8.93 6.30 6.48
CA LEU A 97 9.18 4.87 6.65
C LEU A 97 10.67 4.52 6.63
N ALA A 98 11.47 5.19 5.80
CA ALA A 98 12.92 5.00 5.76
C ALA A 98 13.58 5.48 7.06
N GLN A 99 13.23 6.69 7.52
CA GLN A 99 13.68 7.24 8.80
C GLN A 99 13.29 6.34 9.97
N PHE A 100 12.06 5.81 9.96
CA PHE A 100 11.64 4.86 10.99
C PHE A 100 12.48 3.57 10.99
N ALA A 101 12.77 2.99 9.82
CA ALA A 101 13.59 1.78 9.75
C ALA A 101 15.01 1.99 10.30
N GLU A 102 15.60 3.16 10.04
CA GLU A 102 16.88 3.56 10.62
C GLU A 102 16.79 3.70 12.14
N LEU A 103 15.78 4.43 12.64
CA LEU A 103 15.57 4.65 14.08
C LEU A 103 15.29 3.35 14.84
N GLU A 104 14.50 2.44 14.26
CA GLU A 104 14.19 1.15 14.87
C GLU A 104 15.46 0.30 15.03
N THR A 105 16.36 0.36 14.05
CA THR A 105 17.65 -0.34 14.12
C THR A 105 18.53 0.23 15.23
N ILE A 106 18.59 1.56 15.35
CA ILE A 106 19.39 2.24 16.39
C ILE A 106 18.82 1.98 17.79
N ALA A 107 17.49 2.00 17.93
CA ALA A 107 16.79 1.83 19.19
C ALA A 107 17.05 0.46 19.86
N GLN A 108 17.43 -0.56 19.09
CA GLN A 108 17.80 -1.88 19.64
C GLN A 108 19.09 -1.83 20.49
N PHE A 109 19.92 -0.80 20.34
CA PHE A 109 21.22 -0.68 20.99
C PHE A 109 21.24 0.40 22.09
N ILE A 110 20.14 1.10 22.33
CA ILE A 110 20.05 2.19 23.31
C ILE A 110 19.12 1.76 24.44
N SER A 111 19.58 1.85 25.69
CA SER A 111 18.78 1.51 26.87
C SER A 111 17.70 2.55 27.19
N ASP A 112 18.06 3.83 27.12
CA ASP A 112 17.18 4.95 27.44
C ASP A 112 16.98 5.85 26.22
N LEU A 113 15.75 5.85 25.71
CA LEU A 113 15.36 6.69 24.58
C LEU A 113 14.63 7.92 25.11
N ASP A 114 14.90 9.07 24.51
CA ASP A 114 14.16 10.29 24.81
C ASP A 114 12.70 10.19 24.31
N LYS A 115 11.82 11.03 24.86
CA LYS A 115 10.38 11.00 24.54
C LYS A 115 10.11 11.24 23.04
N ALA A 116 10.92 12.04 22.35
CA ALA A 116 10.70 12.30 20.93
C ALA A 116 10.99 11.05 20.09
N THR A 117 12.07 10.32 20.41
CA THR A 117 12.38 9.05 19.75
C THR A 117 11.33 7.98 20.02
N HIS A 118 10.84 7.86 21.26
CA HIS A 118 9.72 6.96 21.58
C HIS A 118 8.48 7.24 20.73
N ASN A 119 8.10 8.52 20.59
CA ASN A 119 6.95 8.91 19.78
C ASN A 119 7.16 8.59 18.29
N GLN A 120 8.36 8.81 17.76
CA GLN A 120 8.68 8.47 16.37
C GLN A 120 8.64 6.96 16.11
N LEU A 121 9.14 6.15 17.05
CA LEU A 121 9.05 4.69 16.95
C LEU A 121 7.59 4.21 17.00
N ALA A 122 6.79 4.75 17.93
CA ALA A 122 5.38 4.40 18.03
C ALA A 122 4.61 4.76 16.75
N ARG A 123 4.87 5.94 16.18
CA ARG A 123 4.30 6.35 14.88
C ARG A 123 4.75 5.44 13.74
N GLY A 124 6.03 5.11 13.69
CA GLY A 124 6.57 4.19 12.69
C GLY A 124 5.98 2.78 12.74
N GLN A 125 5.67 2.28 13.95
CA GLN A 125 4.96 1.02 14.12
C GLN A 125 3.53 1.08 13.55
N ARG A 126 2.80 2.18 13.79
CA ARG A 126 1.46 2.40 13.21
C ARG A 126 1.51 2.55 11.69
N LEU A 127 2.49 3.28 11.17
CA LEU A 127 2.79 3.39 9.74
C LEU A 127 2.97 2.02 9.09
N ARG A 128 3.72 1.11 9.73
CA ARG A 128 3.88 -0.27 9.22
C ARG A 128 2.61 -1.09 9.34
N GLU A 129 1.87 -0.95 10.44
CA GLU A 129 0.62 -1.67 10.67
C GLU A 129 -0.43 -1.31 9.63
N MET A 130 -0.56 -0.02 9.31
CA MET A 130 -1.45 0.53 8.29
C MET A 130 -1.22 -0.06 6.89
N LEU A 131 0.02 -0.43 6.56
CA LEU A 131 0.39 -0.99 5.26
C LEU A 131 0.09 -2.49 5.15
N LYS A 132 -0.36 -3.14 6.23
CA LYS A 132 -0.76 -4.54 6.19
C LYS A 132 -2.11 -4.66 5.49
N GLN A 133 -2.21 -5.67 4.63
CA GLN A 133 -3.42 -5.94 3.86
C GLN A 133 -3.60 -7.44 3.69
N SER A 134 -4.82 -7.91 3.93
CA SER A 134 -5.20 -9.31 3.70
C SER A 134 -5.08 -9.68 2.21
N GLN A 135 -4.76 -10.94 1.96
CA GLN A 135 -4.67 -11.46 0.61
C GLN A 135 -6.01 -11.32 -0.12
N SER A 136 -5.96 -10.90 -1.38
CA SER A 136 -7.14 -10.75 -2.26
C SER A 136 -8.22 -9.79 -1.75
N ALA A 137 -7.87 -8.85 -0.86
CA ALA A 137 -8.77 -7.81 -0.38
C ALA A 137 -8.29 -6.42 -0.85
N PRO A 138 -8.32 -6.12 -2.17
CA PRO A 138 -7.81 -4.86 -2.72
C PRO A 138 -8.56 -3.65 -2.15
N LEU A 139 -7.84 -2.56 -1.88
CA LEU A 139 -8.42 -1.27 -1.54
C LEU A 139 -8.52 -0.41 -2.80
N SER A 140 -9.64 0.28 -2.99
CA SER A 140 -9.76 1.29 -4.04
C SER A 140 -8.83 2.49 -3.76
N VAL A 141 -8.55 3.30 -4.79
CA VAL A 141 -7.57 4.41 -4.64
C VAL A 141 -8.04 5.44 -3.62
N ASP A 142 -9.34 5.72 -3.56
CA ASP A 142 -9.96 6.56 -2.53
C ASP A 142 -9.78 5.98 -1.12
N GLU A 143 -9.97 4.68 -0.93
CA GLU A 143 -9.73 3.99 0.35
C GLU A 143 -8.25 4.03 0.78
N GLN A 144 -7.33 3.91 -0.18
CA GLN A 144 -5.90 4.04 0.07
C GLN A 144 -5.55 5.48 0.49
N ILE A 145 -6.14 6.49 -0.17
CA ILE A 145 -5.94 7.90 0.19
C ILE A 145 -6.42 8.18 1.61
N VAL A 146 -7.62 7.71 1.98
CA VAL A 146 -8.17 7.83 3.34
C VAL A 146 -7.19 7.27 4.37
N THR A 147 -6.69 6.07 4.09
CA THR A 147 -5.77 5.35 4.97
C THR A 147 -4.47 6.14 5.19
N ILE A 148 -3.82 6.57 4.10
CA ILE A 148 -2.55 7.31 4.17
C ILE A 148 -2.75 8.71 4.76
N TYR A 149 -3.84 9.40 4.43
CA TYR A 149 -4.15 10.73 4.96
C TYR A 149 -4.30 10.71 6.48
N THR A 150 -4.98 9.68 7.01
CA THR A 150 -5.25 9.55 8.44
C THR A 150 -3.94 9.45 9.24
N GLU A 151 -2.98 8.67 8.75
CA GLU A 151 -1.68 8.50 9.40
C GLU A 151 -0.71 9.67 9.17
N THR A 152 -0.66 10.20 7.94
CA THR A 152 0.21 11.35 7.64
C THR A 152 -0.15 12.61 8.43
N ASN A 153 -1.42 12.76 8.81
CA ASN A 153 -1.91 13.83 9.69
C ASN A 153 -1.97 13.44 11.18
N LYS A 154 -1.38 12.30 11.56
CA LYS A 154 -1.19 11.86 12.95
C LYS A 154 -2.48 11.58 13.72
N TYR A 155 -3.57 11.26 13.03
CA TYR A 155 -4.83 10.91 13.70
C TYR A 155 -4.79 9.54 14.38
N LEU A 156 -3.86 8.67 14.02
CA LEU A 156 -3.71 7.34 14.64
C LEU A 156 -2.79 7.34 15.86
N ASP A 157 -2.10 8.45 16.17
CA ASP A 157 -1.12 8.53 17.27
C ASP A 157 -1.75 8.23 18.64
N SER A 158 -3.06 8.48 18.81
CA SER A 158 -3.84 8.19 20.02
C SER A 158 -4.24 6.71 20.17
N LEU A 159 -4.20 5.93 19.08
CA LEU A 159 -4.64 4.54 19.07
C LEU A 159 -3.50 3.58 19.39
N GLU A 160 -3.81 2.42 19.97
CA GLU A 160 -2.83 1.34 20.06
C GLU A 160 -2.57 0.71 18.68
N VAL A 161 -1.38 0.14 18.48
CA VAL A 161 -1.00 -0.49 17.20
C VAL A 161 -1.98 -1.61 16.80
N SER A 162 -2.44 -2.40 17.78
CA SER A 162 -3.44 -3.46 17.59
C SER A 162 -4.80 -2.95 17.05
N GLN A 163 -5.16 -1.71 17.37
CA GLN A 163 -6.45 -1.11 17.02
C GLN A 163 -6.45 -0.48 15.63
N VAL A 164 -5.27 -0.12 15.09
CA VAL A 164 -5.10 0.60 13.81
C VAL A 164 -5.87 -0.05 12.67
N ASN A 165 -5.68 -1.35 12.45
CA ASN A 165 -6.29 -2.05 11.31
C ASN A 165 -7.81 -2.17 11.44
N LYS A 166 -8.32 -2.36 12.67
CA LYS A 166 -9.76 -2.38 12.97
C LYS A 166 -10.38 -1.01 12.71
N PHE A 167 -9.78 0.05 13.25
CA PHE A 167 -10.22 1.42 13.06
C PHE A 167 -10.25 1.80 11.57
N LEU A 168 -9.18 1.56 10.82
CA LEU A 168 -9.12 1.91 9.39
C LEU A 168 -10.16 1.15 8.55
N GLY A 169 -10.42 -0.13 8.88
CA GLY A 169 -11.47 -0.90 8.22
C GLY A 169 -12.87 -0.31 8.45
N GLN A 170 -13.16 0.09 9.68
CA GLN A 170 -14.43 0.71 10.05
C GLN A 170 -14.56 2.12 9.46
N LEU A 171 -13.49 2.93 9.48
CA LEU A 171 -13.45 4.27 8.90
C LEU A 171 -13.75 4.25 7.40
N ARG A 172 -13.15 3.32 6.64
CA ARG A 172 -13.46 3.17 5.21
C ARG A 172 -14.93 2.84 4.96
N THR A 173 -15.51 1.98 5.79
CA THR A 173 -16.93 1.61 5.71
C THR A 173 -17.84 2.77 6.08
N TYR A 174 -17.46 3.53 7.12
CA TYR A 174 -18.15 4.74 7.56
C TYR A 174 -18.20 5.78 6.46
N LEU A 175 -17.06 6.07 5.85
CA LEU A 175 -16.95 7.08 4.79
C LEU A 175 -17.82 6.73 3.57
N LYS A 176 -17.82 5.46 3.15
CA LYS A 176 -18.65 4.96 2.05
C LYS A 176 -20.15 5.15 2.30
N THR A 177 -20.57 4.98 3.55
CA THR A 177 -21.99 5.04 3.92
C THR A 177 -22.46 6.47 4.18
N ASN A 178 -21.66 7.26 4.90
CA ASN A 178 -22.09 8.54 5.44
C ASN A 178 -21.62 9.75 4.62
N LYS A 179 -20.47 9.64 3.93
CA LYS A 179 -19.89 10.73 3.12
C LYS A 179 -19.46 10.23 1.73
N PRO A 180 -20.39 9.67 0.92
CA PRO A 180 -20.07 9.15 -0.41
C PRO A 180 -19.53 10.23 -1.37
N GLN A 181 -19.85 11.51 -1.12
CA GLN A 181 -19.34 12.67 -1.84
C GLN A 181 -17.81 12.69 -1.92
N PHE A 182 -17.10 12.20 -0.89
CA PHE A 182 -15.65 12.10 -0.92
C PHE A 182 -15.17 11.19 -2.07
N GLN A 183 -15.81 10.03 -2.23
CA GLN A 183 -15.46 9.07 -3.28
C GLN A 183 -15.76 9.65 -4.67
N GLU A 184 -16.84 10.40 -4.83
CA GLU A 184 -17.19 11.09 -6.07
C GLU A 184 -16.14 12.14 -6.44
N ILE A 185 -15.68 12.95 -5.49
CA ILE A 185 -14.64 13.96 -5.71
C ILE A 185 -13.33 13.29 -6.17
N ILE A 186 -12.88 12.26 -5.46
CA ILE A 186 -11.59 11.61 -5.76
C ILE A 186 -11.63 10.86 -7.09
N SER A 187 -12.74 10.18 -7.41
CA SER A 187 -12.88 9.42 -8.65
C SER A 187 -12.97 10.32 -9.88
N SER A 188 -13.68 11.45 -9.80
CA SER A 188 -13.88 12.38 -10.91
C SER A 188 -12.73 13.38 -11.08
N ILE A 189 -12.39 14.13 -10.03
CA ILE A 189 -11.42 15.24 -10.08
C ILE A 189 -9.98 14.71 -9.98
N LYS A 190 -9.78 13.51 -9.41
CA LYS A 190 -8.47 12.86 -9.21
C LYS A 190 -7.46 13.71 -8.41
N THR A 191 -7.94 14.73 -7.71
CA THR A 191 -7.16 15.69 -6.93
C THR A 191 -7.76 15.79 -5.53
N PHE A 192 -6.90 15.96 -4.51
CA PHE A 192 -7.36 16.14 -3.14
C PHE A 192 -7.68 17.61 -2.93
N THR A 193 -8.96 17.96 -3.03
CA THR A 193 -9.47 19.33 -2.85
C THR A 193 -9.62 19.67 -1.37
N GLU A 194 -9.77 20.96 -1.05
CA GLU A 194 -10.03 21.41 0.32
C GLU A 194 -11.34 20.81 0.86
N GLU A 195 -12.39 20.75 0.03
CA GLU A 195 -13.66 20.11 0.37
C GLU A 195 -13.49 18.63 0.74
N ALA A 196 -12.73 17.86 -0.06
CA ALA A 196 -12.42 16.47 0.25
C ALA A 196 -11.66 16.34 1.58
N GLY A 197 -10.75 17.29 1.86
CA GLY A 197 -10.02 17.36 3.13
C GLY A 197 -10.92 17.61 4.33
N ILE A 198 -11.89 18.53 4.21
CA ILE A 198 -12.88 18.83 5.25
C ILE A 198 -13.76 17.61 5.53
N LEU A 199 -14.35 17.03 4.47
CA LEU A 199 -15.21 15.84 4.60
C LEU A 199 -14.49 14.69 5.29
N LEU A 200 -13.24 14.44 4.89
CA LEU A 200 -12.43 13.37 5.46
C LEU A 200 -12.05 13.65 6.91
N LYS A 201 -11.65 14.89 7.23
CA LYS A 201 -11.31 15.29 8.60
C LYS A 201 -12.49 15.09 9.54
N GLU A 202 -13.65 15.62 9.18
CA GLU A 202 -14.87 15.45 9.97
C GLU A 202 -15.24 13.97 10.13
N ALA A 203 -15.12 13.16 9.06
CA ALA A 203 -15.38 11.72 9.16
C ALA A 203 -14.43 11.00 10.11
N ILE A 204 -13.15 11.38 10.12
CA ILE A 204 -12.15 10.84 11.04
C ILE A 204 -12.52 11.21 12.47
N GLU A 205 -12.85 12.47 12.74
CA GLU A 205 -13.22 12.95 14.09
C GLU A 205 -14.48 12.25 14.60
N GLU A 206 -15.57 12.24 13.81
CA GLU A 206 -16.82 11.57 14.15
C GLU A 206 -16.64 10.07 14.37
N HIS A 207 -15.80 9.41 13.57
CA HIS A 207 -15.56 7.98 13.70
C HIS A 207 -14.62 7.64 14.87
N MET A 208 -13.63 8.49 15.14
CA MET A 208 -12.72 8.35 16.28
C MET A 208 -13.49 8.37 17.60
N GLU A 209 -14.41 9.32 17.76
CA GLU A 209 -15.27 9.37 18.96
C GLU A 209 -16.07 8.08 19.14
N ARG A 210 -16.69 7.58 18.07
CA ARG A 210 -17.45 6.32 18.10
C ARG A 210 -16.57 5.12 18.43
N PHE A 211 -15.37 5.07 17.88
CA PHE A 211 -14.43 3.98 18.10
C PHE A 211 -13.95 3.93 19.55
N LEU A 212 -13.59 5.08 20.12
CA LEU A 212 -13.15 5.17 21.52
C LEU A 212 -14.26 4.81 22.51
N LEU A 213 -15.52 5.16 22.21
CA LEU A 213 -16.67 4.74 23.01
C LEU A 213 -16.87 3.22 22.99
N GLN A 214 -16.63 2.56 21.85
CA GLN A 214 -16.76 1.11 21.74
C GLN A 214 -15.68 0.34 22.50
N GLU A 215 -14.46 0.86 22.58
CA GLU A 215 -13.35 0.20 23.30
C GLU A 215 -13.42 0.39 24.82
N GLN A 216 -14.25 1.32 25.31
CA GLN A 216 -14.51 1.52 26.74
C GLN A 216 -15.60 0.60 27.31
N THR A 217 -16.33 -0.13 26.45
CA THR A 217 -17.47 -0.99 26.82
C THR A 217 -17.07 -2.46 26.80
#